data_AF-A4J5G4-F1
#
_entry.id   AF-A4J5G4-F1
#
_cell.length_a   1.000
_cell.length_b   1.000
_cell.length_c   1.000
_cell.angle_alpha   90.00
_cell.angle_beta   90.00
_cell.angle_gamma   90.00
#
_symmetry.space_group_name_H-M   'P 1'
#
loop_
_entity.id
_entity.type
_entity.pdbx_description
1 polymer ?
#
loop_
_entity_poly.entity_id
_entity_poly.type
_entity_poly.pdbx_seq_one_letter_code
_entity_poly.pdbx_strand_id
1 'polypeptide(L)' 'MAKPDNRNDNVEKLQEMVQDTIENLEEAHETLQNNSLSRDQRQAIMEKNKRREESIRSFRNEIKDEYQDLH' A
#
# COMPACT_ATOMS: atom_id res chain seq x y z
N MET A 1 16.26 -22.91 13.66
CA MET A 1 14.79 -23.01 13.66
C MET A 1 14.24 -21.61 13.42
N ALA A 2 13.97 -21.25 12.17
CA ALA A 2 13.13 -20.07 11.92
C ALA A 2 11.75 -20.41 12.47
N LYS A 3 11.21 -19.62 13.40
CA LYS A 3 9.90 -19.88 13.99
C LYS A 3 8.86 -19.80 12.86
N PRO A 4 8.08 -20.86 12.60
CA PRO A 4 7.06 -20.83 11.56
C PRO A 4 6.03 -19.73 11.80
N ASP A 5 5.70 -19.42 13.06
CA ASP A 5 4.68 -18.43 13.43
C ASP A 5 5.01 -17.01 12.96
N ASN A 6 6.29 -16.60 13.03
CA ASN A 6 6.69 -15.23 12.68
C ASN A 6 6.44 -14.87 11.19
N ARG A 7 6.41 -15.87 10.30
CA ARG A 7 6.26 -15.65 8.85
C ARG A 7 4.80 -15.51 8.43
N ASN A 8 3.90 -16.30 9.01
CA ASN A 8 2.46 -16.09 8.83
C ASN A 8 2.05 -14.70 9.36
N ASP A 9 2.56 -14.31 10.53
CA ASP A 9 2.34 -12.97 11.09
C ASP A 9 2.84 -11.85 10.16
N ASN A 10 3.94 -12.07 9.41
CA ASN A 10 4.46 -11.07 8.48
C ASN A 10 3.56 -10.91 7.24
N VAL A 11 3.08 -12.03 6.69
CA VAL A 11 2.14 -12.01 5.56
C VAL A 11 0.86 -11.27 5.93
N GLU A 12 0.27 -11.54 7.11
CA GLU A 12 -0.93 -10.84 7.58
C GLU A 12 -0.71 -9.32 7.73
N LYS A 13 0.40 -8.91 8.34
CA LYS A 13 0.76 -7.48 8.47
C LYS A 13 0.96 -6.80 7.13
N LEU A 14 1.63 -7.46 6.18
CA LEU A 14 1.82 -6.90 4.85
C LEU A 14 0.48 -6.76 4.10
N GLN A 15 -0.44 -7.72 4.26
CA GLN A 15 -1.79 -7.64 3.70
C GLN A 15 -2.58 -6.47 4.29
N GLU A 16 -2.50 -6.26 5.61
CA GLU A 16 -3.10 -5.11 6.29
C GLU A 16 -2.54 -3.78 5.74
N MET A 17 -1.20 -3.66 5.65
CA MET A 17 -0.57 -2.46 5.08
C MET A 17 -0.98 -2.21 3.62
N VAL A 18 -1.17 -3.26 2.81
CA VAL A 18 -1.69 -3.13 1.44
C VAL A 18 -3.11 -2.58 1.46
N GLN A 19 -4.00 -3.13 2.29
CA GLN A 19 -5.39 -2.69 2.39
C GLN A 19 -5.47 -1.23 2.85
N ASP A 20 -4.78 -0.87 3.93
CA ASP A 20 -4.72 0.51 4.43
C ASP A 20 -4.22 1.48 3.35
N THR A 21 -3.22 1.08 2.57
CA THR A 21 -2.66 1.92 1.51
C THR A 21 -3.63 2.08 0.34
N ILE A 22 -4.42 1.05 0.03
CA ILE A 22 -5.48 1.11 -0.99
C ILE A 22 -6.60 2.05 -0.54
N GLU A 23 -7.08 1.94 0.70
CA GLU A 23 -8.10 2.85 1.25
C GLU A 23 -7.63 4.31 1.19
N ASN A 24 -6.40 4.56 1.63
CA ASN A 24 -5.75 5.86 1.54
C ASN A 24 -5.60 6.39 0.09
N LEU A 25 -5.50 5.50 -0.89
CA LEU A 25 -5.42 5.84 -2.31
C LEU A 25 -6.81 6.18 -2.87
N GLU A 26 -7.82 5.42 -2.49
CA GLU A 26 -9.23 5.64 -2.86
C GLU A 26 -9.75 6.96 -2.29
N GLU A 27 -9.56 7.24 -0.99
CA GLU A 27 -9.90 8.53 -0.37
C GLU A 27 -9.19 9.71 -1.06
N ALA A 28 -7.95 9.50 -1.49
CA ALA A 28 -7.20 10.52 -2.23
C ALA A 28 -7.76 10.74 -3.64
N HIS A 29 -8.26 9.70 -4.31
CA HIS A 29 -8.97 9.84 -5.59
C HIS A 29 -10.30 10.58 -5.43
N GLU A 30 -11.04 10.34 -4.35
CA GLU A 30 -12.23 11.11 -4.02
C GLU A 30 -11.89 12.58 -3.77
N THR A 31 -10.83 12.84 -3.01
CA THR A 31 -10.34 14.21 -2.75
C THR A 31 -10.00 14.93 -4.06
N LEU A 32 -9.38 14.24 -5.03
CA LEU A 32 -9.07 14.81 -6.35
C LEU A 32 -10.30 15.21 -7.18
N GLN A 33 -11.51 14.74 -6.86
CA GLN A 33 -12.74 15.20 -7.51
C GLN A 33 -13.17 16.60 -7.05
N ASN A 34 -12.58 17.12 -5.97
CA ASN A 34 -12.92 18.45 -5.46
C ASN A 34 -12.37 19.57 -6.37
N ASN A 35 -13.27 20.28 -7.06
CA ASN A 35 -12.93 21.39 -7.96
C ASN A 35 -12.30 22.61 -7.28
N SER A 36 -12.41 22.73 -5.95
CA SER A 36 -11.79 23.81 -5.18
C SER A 36 -10.31 23.60 -4.88
N LEU A 37 -9.75 22.43 -5.21
CA LEU A 37 -8.31 22.19 -5.05
C LEU A 37 -7.48 23.04 -6.01
N SER A 38 -6.46 23.69 -5.48
CA SER A 38 -5.45 24.37 -6.29
C SER A 38 -4.63 23.38 -7.12
N ARG A 39 -3.93 23.88 -8.14
CA ARG A 39 -3.03 23.06 -8.95
C ARG A 39 -1.94 22.37 -8.11
N ASP A 40 -1.36 23.10 -7.17
CA ASP A 40 -0.29 22.58 -6.30
C ASP A 40 -0.82 21.49 -5.35
N GLN A 41 -2.03 21.68 -4.80
CA GLN A 41 -2.67 20.65 -3.97
C GLN A 41 -2.96 19.39 -4.77
N ARG A 42 -3.50 19.52 -5.99
CA ARG A 42 -3.73 18.38 -6.89
C ARG A 42 -2.43 17.66 -7.20
N GLN A 43 -1.37 18.39 -7.54
CA GLN A 43 -0.05 17.82 -7.83
C GLN A 43 0.51 17.05 -6.63
N ALA A 44 0.45 17.62 -5.43
CA ALA A 44 0.91 16.95 -4.21
C ALA A 44 0.14 15.65 -3.91
N ILE A 45 -1.18 15.63 -4.13
CA ILE A 45 -1.99 14.41 -3.97
C ILE A 45 -1.58 13.36 -5.01
N MET A 46 -1.43 13.75 -6.28
CA MET A 46 -1.00 12.83 -7.34
C MET A 46 0.38 12.22 -7.07
N GLU A 47 1.33 13.03 -6.58
CA GLU A 47 2.66 12.53 -6.20
C GLU A 47 2.60 11.57 -5.01
N LYS A 48 1.74 11.85 -4.02
CA LYS A 48 1.52 10.94 -2.90
C LYS A 48 0.87 9.63 -3.37
N ASN A 49 -0.08 9.70 -4.30
CA ASN A 49 -0.73 8.53 -4.89
C ASN A 49 0.27 7.66 -5.66
N LYS A 50 1.17 8.27 -6.44
CA LYS A 50 2.25 7.53 -7.10
C LYS A 50 3.12 6.75 -6.10
N ARG A 51 3.49 7.38 -4.98
CA ARG A 51 4.26 6.69 -3.92
C ARG A 51 3.45 5.55 -3.28
N ARG A 52 2.14 5.74 -3.07
CA ARG A 52 1.25 4.67 -2.56
C ARG A 52 1.19 3.48 -3.51
N GLU A 53 1.08 3.72 -4.82
CA GLU A 53 1.11 2.65 -5.83
C GLU A 53 2.44 1.89 -5.81
N GLU A 54 3.57 2.59 -5.66
CA GLU A 54 4.90 1.98 -5.51
C GLU A 54 4.97 1.14 -4.23
N SER A 55 4.49 1.65 -3.09
CA SER A 55 4.40 0.91 -1.83
C SER A 55 3.54 -0.36 -1.96
N ILE A 56 2.35 -0.26 -2.55
CA ILE A 56 1.46 -1.43 -2.78
C ILE A 56 2.19 -2.49 -3.61
N ARG A 57 2.91 -2.10 -4.67
CA ARG A 57 3.69 -3.05 -5.48
C ARG A 57 4.80 -3.70 -4.66
N SER A 58 5.50 -2.93 -3.83
CA SER A 58 6.55 -3.45 -2.95
C SER A 58 5.98 -4.46 -1.97
N PHE A 59 4.91 -4.13 -1.25
CA PHE A 59 4.28 -5.02 -0.29
C PHE A 59 3.75 -6.29 -0.95
N ARG A 60 3.15 -6.19 -2.15
CA ARG A 60 2.68 -7.37 -2.88
C ARG A 60 3.81 -8.31 -3.30
N ASN A 61 4.98 -7.76 -3.66
CA ASN A 61 6.15 -8.58 -3.96
C ASN A 61 6.67 -9.25 -2.67
N GLU A 62 6.77 -8.51 -1.57
CA GLU A 62 7.20 -9.05 -0.28
C GLU A 62 6.27 -10.15 0.24
N ILE A 63 4.94 -9.97 0.13
CA ILE A 63 3.96 -11.02 0.45
C ILE A 63 4.22 -12.29 -0.36
N LYS A 64 4.54 -12.14 -1.64
CA LYS A 64 4.80 -13.27 -2.52
C LYS A 64 6.07 -14.00 -2.11
N ASP A 65 7.13 -13.27 -1.79
CA ASP A 65 8.41 -13.84 -1.37
C ASP A 65 8.25 -14.57 -0.01
N GLU A 66 7.55 -13.97 0.94
CA GLU A 66 7.24 -14.60 2.24
C GLU A 66 6.37 -15.86 2.08
N TYR A 67 5.39 -15.83 1.16
CA TYR A 67 4.56 -17.00 0.86
C TYR A 67 5.36 -18.12 0.19
N GLN A 68 6.37 -17.79 -0.62
CA GLN A 68 7.30 -18.77 -1.18
C GLN A 68 8.21 -19.37 -0.10
N ASP A 69 8.68 -18.56 0.85
CA ASP A 69 9.52 -19.07 1.96
C ASP A 69 8.75 -20.00 2.91
N LEU A 70 7.42 -19.90 2.95
CA LEU A 70 6.53 -20.76 3.72
C LEU A 70 6.30 -22.15 3.08
N HIS A 71 6.54 -22.33 1.78
CA HIS A 71 6.15 -23.53 1.01
C HIS A 71 7.29 -24.16 0.20
#